data_AF-A0A9W9AB21-F1
#
_entry.id   AF-A0A9W9AB21-F1
#
_cell.length_a   1.000
_cell.length_b   1.000
_cell.length_c   1.000
_cell.angle_alpha   90.00
_cell.angle_beta   90.00
_cell.angle_gamma   90.00
#
_symmetry.space_group_name_H-M   'P 1'
#
loop_
_entity.id
_entity.type
_entity.pdbx_description
1 polymer ?
#
loop_
_entity_poly.entity_id
_entity_poly.type
_entity_poly.pdbx_seq_one_letter_code
_entity_poly.pdbx_strand_id
1 'polypeptide(L)'
;MGNDNTVERAPSRILHQPRPHRIVDLDHISSSAQISPEIHSAPAVMSQFPQEHYPFHNHPDAPQHWVPPPPRVPIDNQYPIYYTPYPVYQNVQPPPEQPRSATPKFKIEYSSIHATFLATIKDADSLKDRKSWVKWNEGIWQAVADGFVLGHICDEPPPGTPWTQWNTPLIRPNVSIHPTRKELEARHKWDKNDGWTSSILTARLSDEARNHLPPMIDDRGERRTARQIYLRLKAAYQAAPDRKACLRIQDELFNSQIHGMDIKKFNLKWSSTLTTLRNYGYEIPWDTLISKYISKLPLGPRYIYLKQTLEEEFDQPGVIPNRDLFDKFAGASRPCRFWGWHVQSTFPTQRE
;
A
#
# COMPACT_ATOMS: atom_id res chain seq x y z
N MET A 1 32.91 32.47 75.89
CA MET A 1 33.91 33.03 74.95
C MET A 1 34.01 32.09 73.77
N GLY A 2 33.84 32.61 72.55
CA GLY A 2 33.99 31.87 71.30
C GLY A 2 32.67 31.64 70.54
N ASN A 3 32.20 32.66 69.82
CA ASN A 3 31.15 32.54 68.81
C ASN A 3 31.80 32.10 67.49
N ASP A 4 31.36 30.97 66.91
CA ASP A 4 31.69 30.58 65.54
C ASP A 4 30.42 30.64 64.69
N ASN A 5 30.36 31.65 63.82
CA ASN A 5 29.31 31.84 62.82
C ASN A 5 29.73 31.10 61.55
N THR A 6 29.09 29.96 61.27
CA THR A 6 29.22 29.26 59.98
C THR A 6 28.20 29.84 59.00
N VAL A 7 28.69 30.60 58.01
CA VAL A 7 27.89 31.11 56.89
C VAL A 7 27.85 30.06 55.78
N GLU A 8 26.66 29.53 55.49
CA GLU A 8 26.37 28.72 54.31
C GLU A 8 26.57 29.54 53.02
N ARG A 9 27.39 29.01 52.10
CA ARG A 9 27.59 29.58 50.75
C ARG A 9 26.96 28.63 49.73
N ALA A 10 25.87 29.07 49.10
CA ALA A 10 25.19 28.36 48.03
C ALA A 10 26.07 28.30 46.75
N PRO A 11 25.95 27.24 45.91
CA PRO A 11 26.68 27.14 44.65
C PRO A 11 25.98 27.92 43.52
N SER A 12 26.73 28.82 42.90
CA SER A 12 26.34 29.59 41.72
C SER A 12 26.09 28.70 40.51
N ARG A 13 24.87 28.73 39.98
CA ARG A 13 24.49 28.18 38.66
C ARG A 13 25.06 29.06 37.55
N ILE A 14 25.98 28.53 36.77
CA ILE A 14 26.47 29.14 35.52
C ILE A 14 25.42 28.85 34.43
N LEU A 15 24.72 29.88 33.96
CA LEU A 15 23.91 29.86 32.75
C LEU A 15 24.84 29.95 31.52
N HIS A 16 24.90 28.89 30.72
CA HIS A 16 25.43 28.97 29.36
C HIS A 16 24.42 29.68 28.45
N GLN A 17 24.75 30.89 27.99
CA GLN A 17 24.09 31.51 26.84
C GLN A 17 24.71 30.97 25.54
N PRO A 18 23.91 30.63 24.50
CA PRO A 18 24.44 30.32 23.18
C PRO A 18 24.80 31.61 22.42
N ARG A 19 26.00 31.61 21.82
CA ARG A 19 26.51 32.66 20.93
C ARG A 19 25.72 32.70 19.61
N PRO A 20 25.45 33.87 19.03
CA PRO A 20 24.91 33.97 17.68
C PRO A 20 26.01 33.72 16.65
N HIS A 21 25.73 32.85 15.68
CA HIS A 21 26.61 32.65 14.53
C HIS A 21 26.50 33.83 13.56
N ARG A 22 27.67 34.35 13.25
CA ARG A 22 28.00 35.41 12.31
C ARG A 22 27.58 34.99 10.89
N ILE A 23 26.64 35.72 10.30
CA ILE A 23 26.35 35.68 8.87
C ILE A 23 27.57 36.29 8.16
N VAL A 24 28.16 35.52 7.25
CA VAL A 24 29.23 35.97 6.37
C VAL A 24 28.57 36.26 5.03
N ASP A 25 28.55 37.53 4.65
CA ASP A 25 28.24 37.97 3.29
C ASP A 25 29.28 37.40 2.32
N LEU A 26 28.77 36.74 1.29
CA LEU A 26 29.53 36.33 0.12
C LEU A 26 28.76 36.83 -1.10
N ASP A 27 29.09 38.06 -1.46
CA ASP A 27 28.83 38.59 -2.77
C ASP A 27 29.70 37.88 -3.82
N HIS A 28 29.13 37.82 -5.02
CA HIS A 28 29.74 37.71 -6.34
C HIS A 28 29.69 36.37 -7.13
N ILE A 29 28.86 36.48 -8.19
CA ILE A 29 29.01 36.00 -9.57
C ILE A 29 28.62 34.55 -9.85
N SER A 30 27.43 34.38 -10.43
CA SER A 30 27.32 33.55 -11.64
C SER A 30 26.18 33.98 -12.54
N SER A 31 26.59 34.30 -13.76
CA SER A 31 25.78 34.60 -14.93
C SER A 31 24.85 33.43 -15.26
N SER A 32 23.58 33.68 -15.51
CA SER A 32 22.68 32.71 -16.15
C SER A 32 21.68 33.43 -17.02
N ALA A 33 21.71 33.05 -18.29
CA ALA A 33 20.93 33.57 -19.38
C ALA A 33 19.43 33.50 -19.09
N GLN A 34 18.75 34.63 -19.29
CA GLN A 34 17.30 34.67 -19.47
C GLN A 34 16.96 33.99 -20.79
N ILE A 35 16.46 32.76 -20.71
CA ILE A 35 15.64 32.16 -21.77
C ILE A 35 14.19 32.39 -21.37
N SER A 36 13.56 33.38 -21.99
CA SER A 36 12.11 33.57 -21.96
C SER A 36 11.42 32.32 -22.54
N PRO A 37 10.43 31.72 -21.86
CA PRO A 37 9.48 30.87 -22.53
C PRO A 37 8.43 31.75 -23.20
N GLU A 38 8.53 31.92 -24.52
CA GLU A 38 7.41 32.33 -25.36
C GLU A 38 6.31 31.27 -25.22
N ILE A 39 5.28 31.58 -24.43
CA ILE A 39 4.05 30.82 -24.37
C ILE A 39 3.26 31.17 -25.64
N HIS A 40 3.49 30.43 -26.71
CA HIS A 40 2.56 30.39 -27.83
C HIS A 40 1.26 29.76 -27.33
N SER A 41 0.31 30.63 -27.03
CA SER A 41 -1.08 30.29 -26.80
C SER A 41 -1.66 29.74 -28.10
N ALA A 42 -1.92 28.43 -28.14
CA ALA A 42 -2.69 27.83 -29.21
C ALA A 42 -4.14 28.34 -29.13
N PRO A 43 -4.78 28.68 -30.27
CA PRO A 43 -6.17 29.12 -30.26
C PRO A 43 -7.08 27.96 -29.83
N ALA A 44 -7.90 28.22 -28.81
CA ALA A 44 -8.97 27.33 -28.40
C ALA A 44 -9.98 27.20 -29.54
N VAL A 45 -9.91 26.09 -30.28
CA VAL A 45 -11.00 25.66 -31.16
C VAL A 45 -12.11 25.13 -30.27
N MET A 46 -13.08 26.00 -29.97
CA MET A 46 -14.39 25.61 -29.44
C MET A 46 -15.05 24.68 -30.47
N SER A 47 -14.92 23.38 -30.27
CA SER A 47 -15.77 22.40 -30.95
C SER A 47 -17.16 22.49 -30.32
N GLN A 48 -18.03 23.28 -30.95
CA GLN A 48 -19.46 23.27 -30.69
C GLN A 48 -19.99 21.90 -31.15
N PHE A 49 -20.21 20.99 -30.21
CA PHE A 49 -21.08 19.85 -30.47
C PHE A 49 -22.52 20.37 -30.62
N PRO A 50 -23.28 19.95 -31.66
CA PRO A 50 -24.69 20.28 -31.77
C PRO A 50 -25.43 19.74 -30.55
N GLN A 51 -26.03 20.61 -29.76
CA GLN A 51 -27.09 20.20 -28.84
C GLN A 51 -28.31 19.85 -29.68
N GLU A 52 -28.54 18.56 -29.89
CA GLU A 52 -29.82 18.07 -30.37
C GLU A 52 -30.87 18.30 -29.28
N HIS A 53 -31.62 19.39 -29.44
CA HIS A 53 -32.88 19.60 -28.75
C HIS A 53 -33.86 18.49 -29.18
N TYR A 54 -34.03 17.48 -28.34
CA TYR A 54 -35.19 16.59 -28.44
C TYR A 54 -36.44 17.36 -27.98
N PRO A 55 -37.44 17.59 -28.85
CA PRO A 55 -38.71 18.13 -28.39
C PRO A 55 -39.42 17.05 -27.59
N PHE A 56 -39.67 17.33 -26.30
CA PHE A 56 -40.64 16.58 -25.50
C PHE A 56 -42.01 16.73 -26.16
N HIS A 57 -42.40 15.76 -26.98
CA HIS A 57 -43.78 15.57 -27.39
C HIS A 57 -44.57 15.09 -26.18
N ASN A 58 -45.33 16.01 -25.58
CA ASN A 58 -46.45 15.69 -24.71
C ASN A 58 -47.48 14.92 -25.55
N HIS A 59 -47.52 13.60 -25.36
CA HIS A 59 -48.59 12.76 -25.87
C HIS A 59 -49.77 12.85 -24.90
N PRO A 60 -50.95 13.35 -25.31
CA PRO A 60 -52.16 13.23 -24.51
C PRO A 60 -52.70 11.80 -24.64
N ASP A 61 -53.14 11.25 -23.51
CA ASP A 61 -54.12 10.18 -23.39
C ASP A 61 -53.82 8.87 -24.14
N ALA A 62 -52.77 8.18 -23.70
CA ALA A 62 -52.73 6.73 -23.89
C ALA A 62 -53.66 6.04 -22.87
N PRO A 63 -54.60 5.18 -23.30
CA PRO A 63 -55.48 4.47 -22.40
C PRO A 63 -54.67 3.60 -21.44
N GLN A 64 -54.89 3.80 -20.14
CA GLN A 64 -54.31 2.97 -19.08
C GLN A 64 -54.81 1.53 -19.26
N HIS A 65 -54.02 0.71 -19.95
CA HIS A 65 -54.18 -0.73 -19.89
C HIS A 65 -53.91 -1.15 -18.44
N TRP A 66 -54.99 -1.50 -17.74
CA TRP A 66 -54.95 -2.20 -16.47
C TRP A 66 -54.14 -3.48 -16.66
N VAL A 67 -52.86 -3.43 -16.27
CA VAL A 67 -52.06 -4.63 -16.10
C VAL A 67 -52.53 -5.25 -14.78
N PRO A 68 -53.15 -6.44 -14.78
CA PRO A 68 -53.50 -7.10 -13.54
C PRO A 68 -52.24 -7.29 -12.71
N PRO A 69 -52.29 -7.06 -11.39
CA PRO A 69 -51.14 -7.27 -10.52
C PRO A 69 -50.66 -8.72 -10.71
N PRO A 70 -49.35 -8.95 -10.83
CA PRO A 70 -48.82 -10.30 -11.00
C PRO A 70 -49.34 -11.18 -9.86
N PRO A 71 -49.71 -12.44 -10.14
CA PRO A 71 -50.16 -13.36 -9.11
C PRO A 71 -49.12 -13.40 -8.01
N ARG A 72 -49.55 -13.11 -6.78
CA ARG A 72 -48.71 -13.22 -5.59
C ARG A 72 -48.35 -14.70 -5.43
N VAL A 73 -47.21 -15.09 -5.98
CA VAL A 73 -46.58 -16.36 -5.67
C VAL A 73 -46.32 -16.33 -4.16
N PRO A 74 -46.79 -17.31 -3.37
CA PRO A 74 -46.39 -17.43 -1.98
C PRO A 74 -44.86 -17.46 -1.95
N ILE A 75 -44.26 -16.42 -1.39
CA ILE A 75 -42.83 -16.38 -1.12
C ILE A 75 -42.63 -17.32 0.06
N ASP A 76 -42.58 -18.62 -0.23
CA ASP A 76 -42.02 -19.61 0.66
C ASP A 76 -40.49 -19.54 0.54
N ASN A 77 -39.94 -18.35 0.77
CA ASN A 77 -38.51 -18.16 0.97
C ASN A 77 -38.16 -18.57 2.40
N GLN A 78 -38.51 -19.79 2.79
CA GLN A 78 -37.69 -20.52 3.73
C GLN A 78 -36.49 -21.06 2.95
N TYR A 79 -35.61 -20.14 2.52
CA TYR A 79 -34.23 -20.56 2.34
C TYR A 79 -33.82 -21.05 3.73
N PRO A 80 -33.42 -22.33 3.88
CA PRO A 80 -32.75 -22.73 5.10
C PRO A 80 -31.64 -21.71 5.31
N ILE A 81 -31.75 -20.94 6.40
CA ILE A 81 -30.64 -20.18 6.92
C ILE A 81 -29.65 -21.27 7.33
N TYR A 82 -28.87 -21.73 6.36
CA TYR A 82 -27.56 -22.28 6.63
C TYR A 82 -26.83 -21.09 7.24
N TYR A 83 -26.99 -20.94 8.56
CA TYR A 83 -25.86 -20.60 9.40
C TYR A 83 -24.82 -21.64 9.03
N THR A 84 -24.04 -21.37 7.98
CA THR A 84 -22.69 -21.87 7.97
C THR A 84 -22.16 -21.36 9.30
N PRO A 85 -21.91 -22.24 10.28
CA PRO A 85 -21.21 -21.78 11.46
C PRO A 85 -19.99 -21.09 10.88
N TYR A 86 -19.82 -19.79 11.19
CA TYR A 86 -18.51 -19.16 11.06
C TYR A 86 -17.55 -20.24 11.49
N PRO A 87 -16.57 -20.65 10.66
CA PRO A 87 -15.64 -21.68 11.07
C PRO A 87 -15.25 -21.23 12.46
N VAL A 88 -15.66 -22.01 13.46
CA VAL A 88 -15.15 -21.84 14.81
C VAL A 88 -13.69 -21.77 14.48
N TYR A 89 -13.06 -20.61 14.71
CA TYR A 89 -11.62 -20.52 14.61
C TYR A 89 -11.26 -21.63 15.56
N GLN A 90 -10.97 -22.81 14.99
CA GLN A 90 -10.40 -23.89 15.74
C GLN A 90 -9.26 -23.14 16.40
N ASN A 91 -9.08 -23.37 17.68
CA ASN A 91 -7.78 -23.10 18.25
C ASN A 91 -6.82 -23.92 17.37
N VAL A 92 -6.44 -23.36 16.22
CA VAL A 92 -5.32 -23.71 15.40
C VAL A 92 -4.26 -23.39 16.40
N GLN A 93 -3.89 -24.45 17.11
CA GLN A 93 -2.85 -24.43 18.10
C GLN A 93 -1.76 -23.62 17.41
N PRO A 94 -1.45 -22.40 17.93
CA PRO A 94 -0.55 -21.51 17.22
C PRO A 94 0.65 -22.36 16.86
N PRO A 95 1.08 -22.37 15.58
CA PRO A 95 2.09 -23.29 15.09
C PRO A 95 3.21 -23.36 16.12
N PRO A 96 3.63 -24.57 16.53
CA PRO A 96 4.48 -24.79 17.70
C PRO A 96 5.57 -23.74 17.69
N GLU A 97 5.60 -22.90 18.74
CA GLU A 97 6.45 -21.72 18.80
C GLU A 97 7.86 -22.13 18.41
N GLN A 98 8.22 -21.91 17.14
CA GLN A 98 9.58 -22.13 16.70
C GLN A 98 10.42 -21.26 17.61
N PRO A 99 11.54 -21.78 18.18
CA PRO A 99 12.36 -21.04 19.10
C PRO A 99 12.71 -19.71 18.42
N ARG A 100 12.02 -18.65 18.84
CA ARG A 100 12.17 -17.33 18.25
C ARG A 100 13.58 -16.93 18.61
N SER A 101 14.49 -17.09 17.65
CA SER A 101 15.80 -16.45 17.61
C SER A 101 15.61 -15.08 18.23
N ALA A 102 16.30 -14.84 19.36
CA ALA A 102 16.07 -13.71 20.24
C ALA A 102 15.92 -12.45 19.39
N THR A 103 14.67 -12.05 19.15
CA THR A 103 14.38 -10.92 18.26
C THR A 103 15.11 -9.75 18.88
N PRO A 104 16.08 -9.15 18.17
CA PRO A 104 16.87 -8.08 18.73
C PRO A 104 15.90 -7.03 19.22
N LYS A 105 15.98 -6.71 20.51
CA LYS A 105 15.15 -5.69 21.16
C LYS A 105 15.61 -4.33 20.66
N PHE A 106 15.41 -4.04 19.37
CA PHE A 106 15.50 -2.70 18.85
C PHE A 106 14.35 -1.94 19.50
N LYS A 107 14.68 -1.17 20.53
CA LYS A 107 13.80 -0.16 21.09
C LYS A 107 13.73 0.95 20.07
N ILE A 108 12.97 0.73 19.00
CA ILE A 108 12.76 1.78 18.00
C ILE A 108 12.00 2.88 18.71
N GLU A 109 12.63 4.04 18.85
CA GLU A 109 11.98 5.23 19.39
C GLU A 109 10.95 5.71 18.37
N TYR A 110 9.68 5.37 18.62
CA TYR A 110 8.54 5.68 17.75
C TYR A 110 8.41 7.18 17.40
N SER A 111 8.91 8.06 18.26
CA SER A 111 9.02 9.50 17.99
C SER A 111 9.90 9.80 16.77
N SER A 112 10.98 9.05 16.58
CA SER A 112 11.88 9.18 15.43
C SER A 112 11.21 8.74 14.15
N ILE A 113 10.54 7.57 14.09
CA ILE A 113 9.84 7.13 12.87
C ILE A 113 8.72 8.12 12.50
N HIS A 114 7.93 8.56 13.48
CA HIS A 114 6.85 9.53 13.21
C HIS A 114 7.40 10.86 12.70
N ALA A 115 8.47 11.38 13.30
CA ALA A 115 9.11 12.61 12.84
C ALA A 115 9.73 12.44 11.44
N THR A 116 10.43 11.33 11.19
CA THR A 116 10.97 10.99 9.87
C THR A 116 9.86 10.88 8.83
N PHE A 117 8.73 10.25 9.18
CA PHE A 117 7.57 10.16 8.30
C PHE A 117 7.01 11.54 7.96
N LEU A 118 6.73 12.37 8.97
CA LEU A 118 6.22 13.72 8.76
C LEU A 118 7.19 14.61 7.98
N ALA A 119 8.49 14.37 8.09
CA ALA A 119 9.52 15.03 7.31
C ALA A 119 9.63 14.50 5.86
N THR A 120 9.27 13.24 5.63
CA THR A 120 9.38 12.58 4.32
C THR A 120 8.17 12.89 3.43
N ILE A 121 6.96 12.96 4.00
CA ILE A 121 5.77 13.37 3.25
C ILE A 121 5.73 14.89 3.16
N LYS A 122 6.11 15.41 1.99
CA LYS A 122 6.06 16.84 1.68
C LYS A 122 4.61 17.31 1.57
N ASP A 123 4.34 18.60 1.75
CA ASP A 123 2.99 19.15 1.58
C ASP A 123 2.38 18.86 0.19
N ALA A 124 3.25 18.72 -0.83
CA ALA A 124 2.90 18.32 -2.19
C ALA A 124 2.26 16.92 -2.29
N ASP A 125 2.41 16.11 -1.24
CA ASP A 125 1.95 14.72 -1.19
C ASP A 125 0.67 14.58 -0.35
N SER A 126 0.02 15.69 0.00
CA SER A 126 -1.26 15.68 0.73
C SER A 126 -2.38 15.11 -0.15
N LEU A 127 -3.28 14.32 0.46
CA LEU A 127 -4.48 13.81 -0.21
C LEU A 127 -5.49 14.95 -0.35
N LYS A 128 -5.63 15.46 -1.57
CA LYS A 128 -6.54 16.58 -1.91
C LYS A 128 -7.67 16.11 -2.83
N ASP A 129 -7.33 15.29 -3.81
CA ASP A 129 -8.21 14.80 -4.85
C ASP A 129 -7.83 13.37 -5.28
N ARG A 130 -8.60 12.80 -6.22
CA ARG A 130 -8.33 11.47 -6.78
C ARG A 130 -6.99 11.35 -7.49
N LYS A 131 -6.42 12.45 -8.01
CA LYS A 131 -5.12 12.44 -8.71
C LYS A 131 -3.97 12.29 -7.71
N SER A 132 -4.10 12.89 -6.53
CA SER A 132 -3.14 12.78 -5.43
C SER A 132 -3.18 11.43 -4.70
N TRP A 133 -4.24 10.64 -4.86
CA TRP A 133 -4.42 9.35 -4.19
C TRP A 133 -3.22 8.42 -4.33
N VAL A 134 -2.72 8.24 -5.56
CA VAL A 134 -1.64 7.29 -5.86
C VAL A 134 -0.39 7.58 -5.04
N LYS A 135 0.10 8.82 -5.14
CA LYS A 135 1.33 9.24 -4.48
C LYS A 135 1.17 9.25 -2.96
N TRP A 136 0.03 9.71 -2.48
CA TRP A 136 -0.30 9.69 -1.06
C TRP A 136 -0.34 8.25 -0.52
N ASN A 137 -1.04 7.35 -1.20
CA ASN A 137 -1.19 5.96 -0.81
C ASN A 137 0.16 5.22 -0.77
N GLU A 138 1.03 5.42 -1.76
CA GLU A 138 2.39 4.87 -1.74
C GLU A 138 3.20 5.35 -0.52
N GLY A 139 3.14 6.65 -0.21
CA GLY A 139 3.80 7.21 0.96
C GLY A 139 3.27 6.64 2.28
N ILE A 140 1.96 6.43 2.38
CA ILE A 140 1.33 5.77 3.53
C ILE A 140 1.81 4.33 3.67
N TRP A 141 1.74 3.53 2.61
CA TRP A 141 2.15 2.12 2.62
C TRP A 141 3.60 1.95 3.04
N GLN A 142 4.51 2.78 2.49
CA GLN A 142 5.92 2.77 2.88
C GLN A 142 6.09 3.06 4.37
N ALA A 143 5.42 4.09 4.88
CA ALA A 143 5.56 4.50 6.27
C ALA A 143 5.03 3.50 7.29
N VAL A 144 3.87 2.89 7.01
CA VAL A 144 3.32 1.87 7.90
C VAL A 144 4.13 0.58 7.83
N ALA A 145 4.76 0.29 6.69
CA ALA A 145 5.71 -0.82 6.55
C ALA A 145 6.98 -0.58 7.37
N ASP A 146 7.58 0.60 7.26
CA ASP A 146 8.77 1.00 8.03
C ASP A 146 8.48 1.06 9.54
N GLY A 147 7.23 1.37 9.91
CA GLY A 147 6.74 1.33 11.28
C GLY A 147 6.36 -0.04 11.81
N PHE A 148 6.40 -1.09 10.98
CA PHE A 148 5.92 -2.44 11.33
C PHE A 148 4.47 -2.48 11.85
N VAL A 149 3.60 -1.60 11.34
CA VAL A 149 2.17 -1.55 11.70
C VAL A 149 1.25 -1.84 10.52
N LEU A 150 1.80 -2.31 9.41
CA LEU A 150 1.08 -2.47 8.15
C LEU A 150 -0.24 -3.25 8.28
N GLY A 151 -0.30 -4.27 9.16
CA GLY A 151 -1.53 -5.03 9.41
C GLY A 151 -2.72 -4.20 9.92
N HIS A 152 -2.50 -2.97 10.42
CA HIS A 152 -3.60 -2.05 10.78
C HIS A 152 -4.35 -1.49 9.57
N ILE A 153 -3.80 -1.57 8.35
CA ILE A 153 -4.47 -1.11 7.11
C ILE A 153 -4.66 -2.22 6.04
N CYS A 154 -4.03 -3.39 6.19
CA CYS A 154 -4.17 -4.50 5.23
C CYS A 154 -5.58 -5.05 5.13
N ASP A 155 -6.07 -5.30 3.93
CA ASP A 155 -7.27 -6.14 3.73
C ASP A 155 -6.96 -7.62 4.06
N GLU A 156 -8.00 -8.43 4.28
CA GLU A 156 -7.83 -9.88 4.40
C GLU A 156 -7.36 -10.45 3.05
N PRO A 157 -6.34 -11.33 3.03
CA PRO A 157 -5.86 -11.87 1.77
C PRO A 157 -6.92 -12.77 1.12
N PRO A 158 -7.03 -12.82 -0.22
CA PRO A 158 -7.98 -13.70 -0.90
C PRO A 158 -7.78 -15.18 -0.53
N PRO A 159 -8.84 -16.02 -0.60
CA PRO A 159 -8.72 -17.46 -0.36
C PRO A 159 -7.58 -18.10 -1.17
N GLY A 160 -6.77 -18.93 -0.52
CA GLY A 160 -5.60 -19.57 -1.13
C GLY A 160 -4.33 -18.73 -1.17
N THR A 161 -4.39 -17.45 -0.82
CA THR A 161 -3.18 -16.60 -0.69
C THR A 161 -2.49 -16.88 0.65
N PRO A 162 -1.17 -17.18 0.67
CA PRO A 162 -0.43 -17.36 1.91
C PRO A 162 -0.48 -16.12 2.80
N TRP A 163 -0.65 -16.35 4.11
CA TRP A 163 -0.61 -15.31 5.12
C TRP A 163 0.85 -14.98 5.44
N THR A 164 1.18 -13.70 5.33
CA THR A 164 2.52 -13.15 5.58
C THR A 164 2.40 -11.93 6.50
N GLN A 165 3.52 -11.47 7.06
CA GLN A 165 3.54 -10.23 7.84
C GLN A 165 3.09 -8.98 7.04
N TRP A 166 3.06 -9.06 5.70
CA TRP A 166 2.78 -7.92 4.81
C TRP A 166 1.32 -7.85 4.33
N ASN A 167 0.55 -8.91 4.48
CA ASN A 167 -0.85 -9.00 4.03
C ASN A 167 -1.79 -9.54 5.11
N THR A 168 -1.31 -9.70 6.35
CA THR A 168 -2.16 -10.17 7.46
C THR A 168 -2.82 -8.99 8.17
N PRO A 169 -4.16 -8.88 8.15
CA PRO A 169 -4.87 -7.90 8.95
C PRO A 169 -4.65 -8.12 10.46
N LEU A 170 -4.32 -7.05 11.19
CA LEU A 170 -4.26 -7.08 12.66
C LEU A 170 -5.63 -6.82 13.25
N ILE A 171 -6.25 -7.89 13.76
CA ILE A 171 -7.55 -7.82 14.44
C ILE A 171 -7.34 -7.32 15.87
N ARG A 172 -8.21 -6.41 16.31
CA ARG A 172 -8.22 -5.90 17.68
C ARG A 172 -8.46 -7.03 18.67
N PRO A 173 -7.60 -7.24 19.68
CA PRO A 173 -7.78 -8.32 20.65
C PRO A 173 -9.10 -8.17 21.41
N ASN A 174 -9.89 -9.24 21.47
CA ASN A 174 -11.04 -9.31 22.37
C ASN A 174 -10.56 -9.41 23.81
N VAL A 175 -11.31 -8.80 24.72
CA VAL A 175 -11.00 -8.75 26.14
C VAL A 175 -12.14 -9.44 26.87
N SER A 176 -11.83 -10.41 27.72
CA SER A 176 -12.84 -11.13 28.52
C SER A 176 -13.55 -10.20 29.51
N ILE A 177 -14.70 -10.65 30.04
CA ILE A 177 -15.49 -9.91 31.05
C ILE A 177 -14.65 -9.61 32.30
N HIS A 178 -13.75 -10.54 32.66
CA HIS A 178 -12.80 -10.41 33.77
C HIS A 178 -11.38 -10.43 33.22
N PRO A 179 -10.92 -9.29 32.67
CA PRO A 179 -9.71 -9.26 31.87
C PRO A 179 -8.47 -9.61 32.68
N THR A 180 -7.68 -10.52 32.13
CA THR A 180 -6.34 -10.77 32.62
C THR A 180 -5.42 -9.59 32.28
N ARG A 181 -4.36 -9.41 33.07
CA ARG A 181 -3.32 -8.41 32.78
C ARG A 181 -2.75 -8.58 31.35
N LYS A 182 -2.57 -9.81 30.90
CA LYS A 182 -2.05 -10.13 29.56
C LYS A 182 -2.99 -9.65 28.44
N GLU A 183 -4.30 -9.83 28.60
CA GLU A 183 -5.29 -9.34 27.63
C GLU A 183 -5.28 -7.81 27.56
N LEU A 184 -5.22 -7.13 28.71
CA LEU A 184 -5.14 -5.67 28.77
C LEU A 184 -3.85 -5.13 28.13
N GLU A 185 -2.71 -5.77 28.40
CA GLU A 185 -1.42 -5.40 27.79
C GLU A 185 -1.44 -5.59 26.26
N ALA A 186 -2.01 -6.70 25.77
CA ALA A 186 -2.17 -6.95 24.34
C ALA A 186 -3.09 -5.92 23.67
N ARG A 187 -4.25 -5.64 24.29
CA ARG A 187 -5.20 -4.63 23.82
C ARG A 187 -4.58 -3.24 23.80
N HIS A 188 -3.89 -2.83 24.87
CA HIS A 188 -3.20 -1.56 24.96
C HIS A 188 -2.12 -1.39 23.89
N LYS A 189 -1.32 -2.44 23.64
CA LYS A 189 -0.31 -2.44 22.57
C LYS A 189 -0.95 -2.27 21.20
N TRP A 190 -2.05 -2.98 20.94
CA TRP A 190 -2.79 -2.86 19.69
C TRP A 190 -3.37 -1.45 19.52
N ASP A 191 -4.07 -0.92 20.53
CA ASP A 191 -4.71 0.42 20.49
C ASP A 191 -3.65 1.52 20.30
N LYS A 192 -2.46 1.37 20.89
CA LYS A 192 -1.33 2.28 20.70
C LYS A 192 -0.84 2.29 19.24
N ASN A 193 -0.63 1.11 18.65
CA ASN A 193 -0.16 1.00 17.26
C ASN A 193 -1.23 1.47 16.26
N ASP A 194 -2.51 1.17 16.53
CA ASP A 194 -3.63 1.67 15.73
C ASP A 194 -3.73 3.20 15.80
N GLY A 195 -3.54 3.76 17.00
CA GLY A 195 -3.51 5.20 17.19
C GLY A 195 -2.40 5.88 16.42
N TRP A 196 -1.21 5.29 16.39
CA TRP A 196 -0.09 5.79 15.58
C TRP A 196 -0.38 5.72 14.08
N THR A 197 -0.88 4.59 13.61
CA THR A 197 -1.28 4.40 12.20
C THR A 197 -2.37 5.40 11.79
N SER A 198 -3.32 5.67 12.69
CA SER A 198 -4.36 6.69 12.49
C SER A 198 -3.76 8.10 12.34
N SER A 199 -2.72 8.45 13.12
CA SER A 199 -2.03 9.72 13.01
C SER A 199 -1.30 9.86 11.67
N ILE A 200 -0.63 8.79 11.22
CA ILE A 200 0.01 8.73 9.88
C ILE A 200 -1.01 9.01 8.77
N LEU A 201 -2.14 8.30 8.80
CA LEU A 201 -3.22 8.45 7.81
C LEU A 201 -3.84 9.85 7.81
N THR A 202 -3.85 10.55 8.94
CA THR A 202 -4.54 11.84 9.08
C THR A 202 -3.63 13.06 8.98
N ALA A 203 -2.31 12.88 9.05
CA ALA A 203 -1.33 13.97 9.07
C ALA A 203 -1.36 14.88 7.83
N ARG A 204 -1.72 14.33 6.66
CA ARG A 204 -1.65 15.03 5.35
C ARG A 204 -2.92 14.90 4.52
N LEU A 205 -4.06 15.08 5.17
CA LEU A 205 -5.36 15.16 4.52
C LEU A 205 -5.76 16.63 4.29
N SER A 206 -6.32 16.95 3.12
CA SER A 206 -7.04 18.20 2.92
C SER A 206 -8.28 18.26 3.82
N ASP A 207 -8.86 19.44 4.00
CA ASP A 207 -10.10 19.58 4.77
C ASP A 207 -11.26 18.81 4.12
N GLU A 208 -11.31 18.76 2.79
CA GLU A 208 -12.26 17.92 2.06
C GLU A 208 -12.05 16.42 2.36
N ALA A 209 -10.80 15.94 2.36
CA ALA A 209 -10.49 14.55 2.68
C ALA A 209 -10.83 14.19 4.14
N ARG A 210 -10.68 15.15 5.06
CA ARG A 210 -11.08 14.98 6.47
C ARG A 210 -12.58 14.77 6.63
N ASN A 211 -13.41 15.37 5.76
CA ASN A 211 -14.87 15.22 5.80
C ASN A 211 -15.33 13.80 5.46
N HIS A 212 -14.48 12.99 4.81
CA HIS A 212 -14.77 11.57 4.54
C HIS A 212 -14.45 10.64 5.71
N LEU A 213 -13.80 11.14 6.76
CA LEU A 213 -13.43 10.30 7.89
C LEU A 213 -14.65 9.89 8.72
N PRO A 214 -14.67 8.66 9.25
CA PRO A 214 -15.70 8.26 10.21
C PRO A 214 -15.60 9.11 11.49
N PRO A 215 -16.69 9.22 12.28
CA PRO A 215 -16.65 9.91 13.55
C PRO A 215 -15.57 9.33 14.45
N MET A 216 -14.96 10.16 15.31
CA MET A 216 -13.84 9.72 16.14
C MET A 216 -14.22 8.59 17.12
N ILE A 217 -15.46 8.64 17.61
CA ILE A 217 -16.10 7.63 18.44
C ILE A 217 -17.43 7.32 17.75
N ASP A 218 -17.73 6.05 17.54
CA ASP A 218 -18.99 5.62 16.93
C ASP A 218 -20.14 5.57 17.97
N ASP A 219 -21.33 5.18 17.49
CA ASP A 219 -22.54 5.02 18.29
C ASP A 219 -22.42 3.94 19.39
N ARG A 220 -21.40 3.07 19.29
CA ARG A 220 -21.10 2.02 20.27
C ARG A 220 -20.05 2.45 21.29
N GLY A 221 -19.55 3.68 21.20
CA GLY A 221 -18.46 4.17 22.04
C GLY A 221 -17.09 3.67 21.61
N GLU A 222 -16.98 3.04 20.44
CA GLU A 222 -15.72 2.53 19.94
C GLU A 222 -14.98 3.61 19.15
N ARG A 223 -13.68 3.72 19.41
CA ARG A 223 -12.81 4.65 18.67
C ARG A 223 -12.69 4.16 17.22
N ARG A 224 -12.75 5.09 16.26
CA ARG A 224 -12.40 4.77 14.86
C ARG A 224 -10.97 4.21 14.76
N THR A 225 -10.85 3.14 13.98
CA THR A 225 -9.59 2.45 13.73
C THR A 225 -8.86 3.02 12.52
N ALA A 226 -7.54 2.78 12.44
CA ALA A 226 -6.75 3.14 11.26
C ALA A 226 -7.30 2.48 9.99
N ARG A 227 -7.73 1.22 10.09
CA ARG A 227 -8.37 0.49 8.99
C ARG A 227 -9.61 1.21 8.46
N GLN A 228 -10.51 1.62 9.35
CA GLN A 228 -11.74 2.31 8.95
C GLN A 228 -11.42 3.64 8.26
N ILE A 229 -10.42 4.39 8.75
CA ILE A 229 -9.93 5.61 8.10
C ILE A 229 -9.43 5.28 6.68
N TYR A 230 -8.53 4.30 6.55
CA TYR A 230 -7.94 3.93 5.28
C TYR A 230 -8.99 3.48 4.26
N LEU A 231 -9.91 2.60 4.65
CA LEU A 231 -10.98 2.12 3.78
C LEU A 231 -11.92 3.24 3.32
N ARG A 232 -12.24 4.21 4.18
CA ARG A 232 -13.08 5.36 3.81
C ARG A 232 -12.38 6.28 2.82
N LEU A 233 -11.09 6.57 3.04
CA LEU A 233 -10.30 7.35 2.11
C LEU A 233 -10.12 6.62 0.77
N LYS A 234 -9.84 5.31 0.81
CA LYS A 234 -9.79 4.43 -0.37
C LYS A 234 -11.09 4.52 -1.16
N ALA A 235 -12.24 4.34 -0.52
CA ALA A 235 -13.54 4.43 -1.20
C ALA A 235 -13.83 5.81 -1.82
N ALA A 236 -13.38 6.91 -1.20
CA ALA A 236 -13.63 8.27 -1.68
C ALA A 236 -12.68 8.69 -2.82
N TYR A 237 -11.40 8.35 -2.68
CA TYR A 237 -10.30 8.90 -3.49
C TYR A 237 -9.69 7.90 -4.46
N GLN A 238 -9.78 6.60 -4.21
CA GLN A 238 -9.44 5.62 -5.23
C GLN A 238 -10.46 5.78 -6.34
N ALA A 239 -9.99 6.25 -7.51
CA ALA A 239 -10.83 6.26 -8.69
C ALA A 239 -11.33 4.83 -8.90
N ALA A 240 -12.65 4.66 -9.08
CA ALA A 240 -13.15 3.41 -9.64
C ALA A 240 -12.30 3.14 -10.89
N PRO A 241 -11.72 1.94 -11.04
CA PRO A 241 -10.88 1.65 -12.18
C PRO A 241 -11.67 2.02 -13.42
N ASP A 242 -11.22 3.03 -14.16
CA ASP A 242 -11.68 3.20 -15.52
C ASP A 242 -11.19 1.94 -16.23
N ARG A 243 -12.07 0.94 -16.30
CA ARG A 243 -11.74 -0.40 -16.78
C ARG A 243 -11.15 -0.29 -18.18
N LYS A 244 -11.61 0.65 -18.99
CA LYS A 244 -11.08 0.90 -20.33
C LYS A 244 -9.66 1.44 -20.26
N ALA A 245 -9.36 2.40 -19.39
CA ALA A 245 -8.00 2.89 -19.18
C ALA A 245 -7.07 1.78 -18.63
N CYS A 246 -7.54 0.99 -17.67
CA CYS A 246 -6.77 -0.12 -17.09
C CYS A 246 -6.44 -1.19 -18.14
N LEU A 247 -7.41 -1.59 -18.96
CA LEU A 247 -7.17 -2.51 -20.09
C LEU A 247 -6.15 -1.94 -21.07
N ARG A 248 -6.22 -0.63 -21.37
CA ARG A 248 -5.25 0.04 -22.24
C ARG A 248 -3.83 0.04 -21.67
N ILE A 249 -3.69 0.25 -20.36
CA ILE A 249 -2.41 0.19 -19.64
C ILE A 249 -1.89 -1.26 -19.58
N GLN A 250 -2.77 -2.24 -19.35
CA GLN A 250 -2.43 -3.66 -19.42
C GLN A 250 -1.93 -4.04 -20.83
N ASP A 251 -2.61 -3.57 -21.88
CA ASP A 251 -2.18 -3.80 -23.26
C ASP A 251 -0.82 -3.15 -23.52
N GLU A 252 -0.55 -1.95 -23.01
CA GLU A 252 0.77 -1.33 -23.11
C GLU A 252 1.84 -2.17 -22.38
N LEU A 253 1.53 -2.65 -21.16
CA LEU A 253 2.40 -3.52 -20.39
C LEU A 253 2.72 -4.79 -21.18
N PHE A 254 1.71 -5.50 -21.67
CA PHE A 254 1.85 -6.75 -22.40
C PHE A 254 2.40 -6.60 -23.82
N ASN A 255 2.36 -5.40 -24.40
CA ASN A 255 2.98 -5.12 -25.70
C ASN A 255 4.36 -4.50 -25.59
N SER A 256 4.82 -4.13 -24.39
CA SER A 256 6.17 -3.62 -24.20
C SER A 256 7.23 -4.65 -24.61
N GLN A 257 8.31 -4.16 -25.21
CA GLN A 257 9.40 -4.95 -25.77
C GLN A 257 10.73 -4.55 -25.11
N ILE A 258 11.67 -5.49 -25.04
CA ILE A 258 13.03 -5.21 -24.60
C ILE A 258 13.80 -4.62 -25.78
N HIS A 259 13.99 -3.29 -25.78
CA HIS A 259 14.79 -2.61 -26.79
C HIS A 259 16.28 -2.63 -26.42
N GLY A 260 17.15 -3.00 -27.36
CA GLY A 260 18.61 -2.89 -27.19
C GLY A 260 19.20 -3.74 -26.07
N MET A 261 18.55 -4.86 -25.70
CA MET A 261 18.93 -5.72 -24.57
C MET A 261 18.97 -5.03 -23.19
N ASP A 262 18.36 -3.85 -23.03
CA ASP A 262 18.29 -3.16 -21.73
C ASP A 262 17.15 -3.70 -20.87
N ILE A 263 17.40 -4.87 -20.29
CA ILE A 263 16.44 -5.54 -19.39
C ILE A 263 16.18 -4.75 -18.11
N LYS A 264 17.11 -3.89 -17.67
CA LYS A 264 16.92 -3.07 -16.48
C LYS A 264 15.85 -2.02 -16.72
N LYS A 265 15.95 -1.30 -17.85
CA LYS A 265 14.94 -0.31 -18.25
C LYS A 265 13.58 -0.97 -18.49
N PHE A 266 13.57 -2.16 -19.09
CA PHE A 266 12.36 -2.95 -19.24
C PHE A 266 11.72 -3.30 -17.89
N ASN A 267 12.47 -3.86 -16.94
CA ASN A 267 11.97 -4.21 -15.60
C ASN A 267 11.47 -2.99 -14.84
N LEU A 268 12.16 -1.84 -14.95
CA LEU A 268 11.73 -0.59 -14.33
C LEU A 268 10.39 -0.12 -14.91
N LYS A 269 10.24 -0.12 -16.25
CA LYS A 269 8.99 0.23 -16.91
C LYS A 269 7.87 -0.72 -16.49
N TRP A 270 8.09 -2.03 -16.57
CA TRP A 270 7.12 -3.06 -16.17
C TRP A 270 6.64 -2.88 -14.73
N SER A 271 7.57 -2.70 -13.80
CA SER A 271 7.25 -2.53 -12.38
C SER A 271 6.44 -1.25 -12.15
N SER A 272 6.83 -0.14 -12.78
CA SER A 272 6.10 1.13 -12.69
C SER A 272 4.69 1.05 -13.28
N THR A 273 4.52 0.38 -14.43
CA THR A 273 3.21 0.18 -15.04
C THR A 273 2.32 -0.75 -14.21
N LEU A 274 2.89 -1.80 -13.61
CA LEU A 274 2.16 -2.68 -12.68
C LEU A 274 1.70 -1.96 -11.42
N THR A 275 2.57 -1.14 -10.84
CA THR A 275 2.23 -0.29 -9.70
C THR A 275 1.08 0.65 -10.08
N THR A 276 1.12 1.26 -11.26
CA THR A 276 0.02 2.09 -11.78
C THR A 276 -1.31 1.32 -11.84
N LEU A 277 -1.33 0.11 -12.41
CA LEU A 277 -2.54 -0.73 -12.47
C LEU A 277 -3.08 -1.07 -11.07
N ARG A 278 -2.22 -1.47 -10.14
CA ARG A 278 -2.60 -1.77 -8.75
C ARG A 278 -3.15 -0.56 -8.03
N ASN A 279 -2.61 0.62 -8.30
CA ASN A 279 -3.10 1.87 -7.73
C ASN A 279 -4.52 2.20 -8.22
N TYR A 280 -4.88 1.79 -9.44
CA TYR A 280 -6.26 1.79 -9.93
C TYR A 280 -7.15 0.68 -9.36
N GLY A 281 -6.59 -0.21 -8.52
CA GLY A 281 -7.30 -1.39 -8.03
C GLY A 281 -7.51 -2.46 -9.11
N TYR A 282 -6.73 -2.42 -10.19
CA TYR A 282 -6.78 -3.40 -11.26
C TYR A 282 -5.76 -4.52 -11.01
N GLU A 283 -6.25 -5.69 -10.64
CA GLU A 283 -5.43 -6.86 -10.35
C GLU A 283 -5.29 -7.76 -11.59
N ILE A 284 -4.04 -8.03 -11.98
CA ILE A 284 -3.71 -9.03 -12.99
C ILE A 284 -3.35 -10.32 -12.25
N PRO A 285 -3.98 -11.46 -12.60
CA PRO A 285 -3.59 -12.77 -12.08
C PRO A 285 -2.10 -13.04 -12.30
N TRP A 286 -1.41 -13.53 -11.26
CA TRP A 286 0.04 -13.71 -11.27
C TRP A 286 0.51 -14.69 -12.35
N ASP A 287 -0.26 -15.73 -12.62
CA ASP A 287 -0.05 -16.69 -13.71
C ASP A 287 0.02 -16.00 -15.07
N THR A 288 -0.95 -15.14 -15.36
CA THR A 288 -1.01 -14.36 -16.60
C THR A 288 0.19 -13.40 -16.66
N LEU A 289 0.50 -12.73 -15.55
CA LEU A 289 1.59 -11.77 -15.50
C LEU A 289 2.96 -12.41 -15.77
N ILE A 290 3.24 -13.52 -15.09
CA ILE A 290 4.50 -14.26 -15.23
C ILE A 290 4.62 -14.83 -16.64
N SER A 291 3.58 -15.50 -17.16
CA SER A 291 3.56 -16.03 -18.52
C SER A 291 3.85 -14.95 -19.58
N LYS A 292 3.20 -13.78 -19.46
CA LYS A 292 3.45 -12.65 -20.37
C LYS A 292 4.86 -12.10 -20.20
N TYR A 293 5.39 -11.99 -18.98
CA TYR A 293 6.76 -11.53 -18.74
C TYR A 293 7.80 -12.44 -19.42
N ILE A 294 7.67 -13.75 -19.20
CA ILE A 294 8.54 -14.78 -19.79
C ILE A 294 8.53 -14.69 -21.32
N SER A 295 7.34 -14.49 -21.92
CA SER A 295 7.20 -14.38 -23.38
C SER A 295 7.93 -13.18 -24.00
N LYS A 296 8.31 -12.17 -23.20
CA LYS A 296 9.02 -10.96 -23.65
C LYS A 296 10.53 -11.03 -23.48
N LEU A 297 11.05 -12.06 -22.81
CA LEU A 297 12.49 -12.24 -22.69
C LEU A 297 13.12 -12.48 -24.07
N PRO A 298 14.32 -11.94 -24.35
CA PRO A 298 14.96 -12.11 -25.66
C PRO A 298 15.35 -13.57 -25.89
N LEU A 299 15.47 -14.01 -27.15
CA LEU A 299 15.93 -15.37 -27.49
C LEU A 299 17.46 -15.57 -27.37
N GLY A 300 18.16 -14.69 -26.65
CA GLY A 300 19.60 -14.83 -26.45
C GLY A 300 19.93 -16.03 -25.54
N PRO A 301 21.09 -16.70 -25.69
CA PRO A 301 21.43 -17.90 -24.93
C PRO A 301 21.26 -17.76 -23.40
N ARG A 302 21.66 -16.59 -22.87
CA ARG A 302 21.50 -16.26 -21.44
C ARG A 302 20.04 -16.28 -20.96
N TYR A 303 19.12 -15.87 -21.82
CA TYR A 303 17.71 -15.73 -21.50
C TYR A 303 16.91 -17.00 -21.82
N ILE A 304 17.40 -17.86 -22.73
CA ILE A 304 16.83 -19.19 -22.95
C ILE A 304 16.91 -20.02 -21.66
N TYR A 305 18.09 -20.05 -21.03
CA TYR A 305 18.27 -20.75 -19.76
C TYR A 305 17.36 -20.18 -18.66
N LEU A 306 17.30 -18.85 -18.55
CA LEU A 306 16.39 -18.21 -17.62
C LEU A 306 14.96 -18.64 -17.90
N LYS A 307 14.47 -18.46 -19.13
CA LYS A 307 13.13 -18.85 -19.58
C LYS A 307 12.77 -20.29 -19.22
N GLN A 308 13.65 -21.25 -19.52
CA GLN A 308 13.44 -22.66 -19.15
C GLN A 308 13.34 -22.84 -17.63
N THR A 309 14.25 -22.23 -16.86
CA THR A 309 14.20 -22.30 -15.39
C THR A 309 12.89 -21.71 -14.85
N LEU A 310 12.42 -20.60 -15.45
CA LEU A 310 11.18 -19.95 -15.07
C LEU A 310 9.95 -20.81 -15.40
N GLU A 311 9.92 -21.42 -16.58
CA GLU A 311 8.86 -22.32 -17.03
C GLU A 311 8.82 -23.58 -16.15
N GLU A 312 9.96 -24.20 -15.86
CA GLU A 312 10.06 -25.37 -14.99
C GLU A 312 9.60 -25.08 -13.54
N GLU A 313 9.98 -23.94 -12.97
CA GLU A 313 9.55 -23.55 -11.61
C GLU A 313 8.05 -23.22 -11.58
N PHE A 314 7.51 -22.68 -12.69
CA PHE A 314 6.09 -22.34 -12.83
C PHE A 314 5.21 -23.57 -13.05
N ASP A 315 5.71 -24.59 -13.75
CA ASP A 315 4.98 -25.83 -14.05
C ASP A 315 5.02 -26.86 -12.90
N GLN A 316 5.74 -26.58 -11.81
CA GLN A 316 5.80 -27.48 -10.66
C GLN A 316 4.42 -27.62 -9.97
N PRO A 317 3.92 -28.85 -9.76
CA PRO A 317 2.63 -29.06 -9.12
C PRO A 317 2.63 -28.51 -7.69
N GLY A 318 1.65 -27.65 -7.39
CA GLY A 318 1.50 -27.02 -6.08
C GLY A 318 2.21 -25.66 -5.93
N VAL A 319 2.98 -25.21 -6.94
CA VAL A 319 3.49 -23.84 -6.96
C VAL A 319 2.35 -22.89 -7.33
N ILE A 320 2.07 -21.93 -6.44
CA ILE A 320 1.09 -20.86 -6.71
C ILE A 320 1.88 -19.63 -7.15
N PRO A 321 1.70 -19.15 -8.39
CA PRO A 321 2.30 -17.92 -8.88
C PRO A 321 2.05 -16.76 -7.91
N ASN A 322 3.13 -16.12 -7.46
CA ASN A 322 3.05 -15.05 -6.47
C ASN A 322 4.10 -13.96 -6.73
N ARG A 323 4.07 -12.94 -5.88
CA ARG A 323 4.99 -11.80 -5.97
C ARG A 323 6.46 -12.21 -5.78
N ASP A 324 6.75 -13.05 -4.81
CA ASP A 324 8.12 -13.43 -4.47
C ASP A 324 8.78 -14.17 -5.64
N LEU A 325 8.01 -15.02 -6.32
CA LEU A 325 8.41 -15.72 -7.52
C LEU A 325 8.72 -14.71 -8.65
N PHE A 326 7.84 -13.74 -8.89
CA PHE A 326 8.09 -12.68 -9.88
C PHE A 326 9.31 -11.82 -9.52
N ASP A 327 9.47 -11.41 -8.26
CA ASP A 327 10.57 -10.57 -7.80
C ASP A 327 11.92 -11.33 -7.88
N LYS A 328 11.92 -12.64 -7.61
CA LYS A 328 13.06 -13.54 -7.86
C LYS A 328 13.45 -13.52 -9.34
N PHE A 329 12.47 -13.56 -10.24
CA PHE A 329 12.70 -13.58 -11.69
C PHE A 329 13.18 -12.23 -12.25
N ALA A 330 12.53 -11.15 -11.84
CA ALA A 330 12.91 -9.77 -12.18
C ALA A 330 14.26 -9.37 -11.56
N GLY A 331 14.62 -10.00 -10.43
CA GLY A 331 15.92 -9.87 -9.78
C GLY A 331 17.04 -10.66 -10.48
N ALA A 332 16.76 -11.91 -10.88
CA ALA A 332 17.71 -12.79 -11.58
C ALA A 332 18.11 -12.27 -12.97
N SER A 333 17.27 -11.42 -13.58
CA SER A 333 17.54 -10.74 -14.84
C SER A 333 18.55 -9.57 -14.71
N ARG A 334 19.01 -9.22 -13.50
CA ARG A 334 20.13 -8.28 -13.32
C ARG A 334 21.43 -8.89 -13.90
N PRO A 335 22.35 -8.08 -14.47
CA PRO A 335 23.67 -8.58 -14.85
C PRO A 335 24.33 -9.22 -13.62
N CYS A 336 24.64 -10.51 -13.72
CA CYS A 336 25.26 -11.28 -12.64
C CYS A 336 26.46 -10.52 -12.06
N ARG A 337 26.37 -10.10 -10.79
CA ARG A 337 27.52 -10.25 -9.90
C ARG A 337 27.28 -11.55 -9.16
N PHE A 338 28.05 -12.57 -9.55
CA PHE A 338 28.33 -13.78 -8.77
C PHE A 338 27.11 -14.54 -8.20
N TRP A 339 26.80 -15.65 -8.85
CA TRP A 339 26.12 -16.77 -8.18
C TRP A 339 27.02 -17.27 -7.04
N GLY A 340 26.65 -16.93 -5.81
CA GLY A 340 27.17 -17.51 -4.58
C GLY A 340 26.05 -18.24 -3.86
N TRP A 341 25.50 -19.27 -4.48
CA TRP A 341 24.67 -20.26 -3.80
C TRP A 341 25.44 -21.59 -3.83
N HIS A 342 25.94 -21.98 -2.65
CA HIS A 342 26.42 -23.34 -2.40
C HIS A 342 25.20 -24.28 -2.48
N VAL A 343 25.02 -24.91 -3.63
CA VAL A 343 24.25 -26.15 -3.71
C VAL A 343 25.26 -27.28 -3.54
N GLN A 344 25.27 -27.91 -2.37
CA GLN A 344 25.86 -29.24 -2.20
C GLN A 344 25.03 -30.20 -3.07
N SER A 345 25.49 -30.46 -4.29
CA SER A 345 25.08 -31.63 -5.05
C SER A 345 26.27 -32.58 -5.14
N THR A 346 26.18 -33.65 -4.37
CA THR A 346 27.00 -34.84 -4.53
C THR A 346 26.55 -35.55 -5.79
N PHE A 347 27.39 -35.57 -6.83
CA PHE A 347 27.27 -36.53 -7.93
C PHE A 347 28.38 -37.58 -7.82
N PRO A 348 28.05 -38.88 -7.94
CA PRO A 348 29.04 -39.94 -7.92
C PRO A 348 29.75 -40.00 -9.27
N THR A 349 31.08 -39.94 -9.25
CA THR A 349 31.91 -40.20 -10.42
C THR A 349 31.99 -41.71 -10.64
N GLN A 350 31.34 -42.23 -11.68
CA GLN A 350 31.76 -43.51 -12.25
C GLN A 350 33.10 -43.28 -12.96
N ARG A 351 34.12 -44.06 -12.59
CA ARG A 351 35.35 -44.23 -13.36
C ARG A 351 35.24 -45.53 -14.15
N GLU A 352 35.58 -45.44 -15.43
CA GLU A 352 36.09 -46.57 -16.22
C GLU A 352 37.43 -47.05 -15.68
#